data_AF-A0A074VCX7-F1
#
_entry.id   AF-A0A074VCX7-F1
#
_cell.length_a   1.000
_cell.length_b   1.000
_cell.length_c   1.000
_cell.angle_alpha   90.00
_cell.angle_beta   90.00
_cell.angle_gamma   90.00
#
_symmetry.space_group_name_H-M   'P 1'
#
loop_
_entity.id
_entity.type
_entity.pdbx_description
1 polymer ?
#
loop_
_entity_poly.entity_id
_entity_poly.type
_entity_poly.pdbx_seq_one_letter_code
_entity_poly.pdbx_strand_id
1 'polypeptide(L)'
;MKLLKIYGLMALLLLLGNFNSVPARATAPAALISQTLDCQHLANLTYTEMNPTQIKVAKNCDQREAAQSWQNAYGKMNHTEMAKATVYEAS
;
A
#
# COMPACT_ATOMS: atom_id res chain seq x y z
N MET A 1 38.90 19.58 0.34
CA MET A 1 38.09 18.34 0.46
C MET A 1 37.14 18.27 1.65
N LYS A 2 37.28 19.05 2.74
CA LYS A 2 36.32 19.03 3.87
C LYS A 2 35.01 19.78 3.60
N LEU A 3 35.06 20.84 2.79
CA LEU A 3 33.90 21.70 2.49
C LEU A 3 32.85 20.99 1.61
N LEU A 4 33.26 20.23 0.59
CA LEU A 4 32.34 19.45 -0.27
C LEU A 4 31.50 18.43 0.53
N LYS A 5 32.06 17.86 1.60
CA LYS A 5 31.36 16.90 2.47
C LYS A 5 30.21 17.56 3.24
N ILE A 6 30.37 18.81 3.63
CA ILE A 6 29.36 19.57 4.40
C ILE A 6 28.19 19.96 3.49
N TYR A 7 28.48 20.40 2.26
CA TYR A 7 27.42 20.71 1.27
C TYR A 7 26.62 19.47 0.88
N GLY A 8 27.28 18.31 0.72
CA GLY A 8 26.57 17.04 0.46
C GLY A 8 25.66 16.61 1.60
N LEU A 9 26.08 16.81 2.85
CA LEU A 9 25.29 16.46 4.03
C LEU A 9 24.05 17.37 4.18
N MET A 10 24.20 18.67 3.89
CA MET A 10 23.09 19.63 3.92
C MET A 10 22.05 19.37 2.81
N ALA A 11 22.51 18.96 1.62
CA ALA A 11 21.60 18.56 0.52
C ALA A 11 20.78 17.31 0.88
N LEU A 12 21.38 16.33 1.57
CA LEU A 12 20.69 15.12 2.00
C LEU A 12 19.63 15.40 3.08
N LEU A 13 19.91 16.32 4.02
CA LEU A 13 18.96 16.72 5.07
C LEU A 13 17.77 17.49 4.51
N LEU A 14 17.96 18.30 3.46
CA LEU A 14 16.88 19.01 2.78
C LEU A 14 15.94 18.05 2.01
N LEU A 15 16.47 16.94 1.47
CA LEU A 15 15.67 15.92 0.81
C LEU A 15 14.81 15.10 1.78
N LEU A 16 15.26 14.93 3.02
CA LEU A 16 14.54 14.18 4.07
C LEU A 16 13.46 15.01 4.78
N GLY A 17 13.42 16.34 4.58
CA GLY A 17 12.49 17.24 5.26
C GLY A 17 11.07 17.32 4.68
N ASN A 18 10.80 16.63 3.57
CA ASN A 18 9.52 16.74 2.84
C ASN A 18 8.50 15.62 3.15
N PHE A 19 8.64 14.95 4.29
CA PHE A 19 7.58 14.08 4.78
C PHE A 19 6.49 14.92 5.44
N ASN A 20 5.56 15.44 4.63
CA ASN A 20 4.31 15.99 5.13
C ASN A 20 3.55 14.85 5.82
N SER A 21 3.46 14.91 7.15
CA SER A 21 2.59 14.04 7.93
C SER A 21 1.14 14.30 7.54
N VAL A 22 0.62 13.47 6.63
CA VAL A 22 -0.82 13.43 6.33
C VAL A 22 -1.53 13.00 7.61
N PRO A 23 -2.46 13.80 8.16
CA PRO A 23 -3.19 13.38 9.35
C PRO A 23 -3.99 12.12 9.03
N ALA A 24 -3.75 11.05 9.77
CA ALA A 24 -4.54 9.84 9.74
C ALA A 24 -5.97 10.19 10.19
N ARG A 25 -6.89 10.34 9.24
CA ARG A 25 -8.30 10.57 9.53
C ARG A 25 -8.94 9.24 9.88
N ALA A 26 -9.17 9.02 11.17
CA ALA A 26 -9.97 7.90 11.67
C ALA A 26 -11.43 8.02 11.20
N THR A 27 -11.96 6.89 10.74
CA THR A 27 -13.26 6.66 10.09
C THR A 27 -14.46 6.85 11.04
N ALA A 28 -15.54 7.46 10.53
CA ALA A 28 -16.88 7.36 11.11
C ALA A 28 -17.78 6.51 10.18
N PRO A 29 -18.85 5.88 10.71
CA PRO A 29 -19.25 4.54 10.32
C PRO A 29 -19.94 4.48 8.96
N ALA A 30 -19.54 3.48 8.16
CA ALA A 30 -20.20 3.11 6.91
C ALA A 30 -21.51 2.35 7.20
N ALA A 31 -22.47 3.03 7.83
CA ALA A 31 -23.82 2.52 7.97
C ALA A 31 -24.71 3.24 6.96
N LEU A 32 -24.63 2.87 5.66
CA LEU A 32 -25.69 3.17 4.66
C LEU A 32 -25.43 2.66 3.22
N ILE A 33 -24.82 1.49 2.96
CA ILE A 33 -25.02 0.80 1.66
C ILE A 33 -25.03 -0.72 1.85
N SER A 34 -26.10 -1.24 2.46
CA SER A 34 -26.41 -2.69 2.49
C SER A 34 -27.06 -3.15 1.19
N GLN A 35 -26.35 -3.02 0.07
CA GLN A 35 -26.63 -3.79 -1.15
C GLN A 35 -25.35 -4.54 -1.50
N THR A 36 -25.17 -5.73 -0.91
CA THR A 36 -24.25 -6.79 -1.39
C THR A 36 -22.94 -6.30 -2.02
N LEU A 37 -22.27 -5.33 -1.38
CA LEU A 37 -20.90 -4.91 -1.68
C LEU A 37 -19.95 -5.84 -0.91
N ASP A 38 -20.12 -7.14 -1.15
CA ASP A 38 -19.21 -8.15 -0.64
C ASP A 38 -18.02 -8.26 -1.61
N CYS A 39 -16.80 -8.28 -1.08
CA CYS A 39 -15.58 -8.38 -1.87
C CYS A 39 -15.61 -9.62 -2.77
N GLN A 40 -16.19 -10.73 -2.29
CA GLN A 40 -16.33 -11.96 -3.08
C GLN A 40 -17.21 -11.77 -4.32
N HIS A 41 -18.30 -11.01 -4.19
CA HIS A 41 -19.17 -10.73 -5.32
C HIS A 41 -18.49 -9.81 -6.34
N LEU A 42 -17.79 -8.77 -5.86
CA LEU A 42 -17.07 -7.85 -6.74
C LEU A 42 -15.88 -8.51 -7.44
N ALA A 43 -15.19 -9.45 -6.78
CA ALA A 43 -14.08 -10.20 -7.38
C ALA A 43 -14.49 -11.03 -8.61
N ASN A 44 -15.78 -11.34 -8.75
CA ASN A 44 -16.31 -12.07 -9.90
C ASN A 44 -16.73 -11.17 -11.07
N LEU A 45 -16.63 -9.84 -10.91
CA LEU A 45 -16.94 -8.87 -11.96
C LEU A 45 -15.64 -8.29 -12.52
N THR A 46 -15.65 -7.95 -13.81
CA THR A 46 -14.62 -7.11 -14.41
C THR A 46 -14.83 -5.65 -14.03
N TYR A 47 -13.74 -4.85 -14.00
CA TYR A 47 -13.83 -3.41 -13.71
C TYR A 47 -14.77 -2.64 -14.65
N THR A 48 -14.99 -3.12 -15.88
CA THR A 48 -15.91 -2.52 -16.86
C THR A 48 -17.38 -2.81 -16.57
N GLU A 49 -17.68 -3.87 -15.82
CA GLU A 49 -19.05 -4.23 -15.40
C GLU A 49 -19.47 -3.51 -14.11
N MET A 50 -18.52 -2.92 -13.40
CA MET A 50 -18.75 -2.23 -12.14
C MET A 50 -19.15 -0.76 -12.35
N ASN A 51 -20.11 -0.30 -11.58
CA ASN A 51 -20.38 1.13 -11.45
C ASN A 51 -19.28 1.84 -10.60
N PRO A 52 -19.19 3.18 -10.64
CA PRO A 52 -18.13 3.91 -9.93
C PRO A 52 -18.08 3.66 -8.40
N THR A 53 -19.19 3.33 -7.77
CA THR A 53 -19.23 3.00 -6.33
C THR A 53 -18.67 1.61 -6.08
N GLN A 54 -19.04 0.63 -6.91
CA GLN A 54 -18.50 -0.73 -6.85
C GLN A 54 -16.98 -0.74 -7.10
N ILE A 55 -16.48 0.05 -8.06
CA ILE A 55 -15.04 0.20 -8.31
C ILE A 55 -14.29 0.70 -7.07
N LYS A 56 -14.85 1.67 -6.33
CA LYS A 56 -14.21 2.17 -5.11
C LYS A 56 -14.12 1.09 -4.03
N VAL A 57 -15.16 0.27 -3.90
CA VAL A 57 -15.15 -0.84 -2.92
C VAL A 57 -14.24 -1.97 -3.37
N ALA A 58 -14.27 -2.37 -4.64
CA ALA A 58 -13.36 -3.37 -5.20
C ALA A 58 -11.90 -2.99 -4.97
N LYS A 59 -11.51 -1.73 -5.22
CA LYS A 59 -10.16 -1.24 -4.91
C LYS A 59 -9.77 -1.40 -3.44
N ASN A 60 -10.70 -1.11 -2.52
CA ASN A 60 -10.44 -1.30 -1.09
C ASN A 60 -10.32 -2.79 -0.71
N CYS A 61 -11.08 -3.67 -1.37
CA CYS A 61 -10.95 -5.11 -1.23
C CYS A 61 -9.58 -5.59 -1.72
N ASP A 62 -9.22 -5.25 -2.96
CA ASP A 62 -7.93 -5.61 -3.58
C ASP A 62 -6.74 -5.18 -2.73
N GLN A 63 -6.77 -3.96 -2.19
CA GLN A 63 -5.72 -3.45 -1.30
C GLN A 63 -5.58 -4.28 -0.02
N ARG A 64 -6.71 -4.65 0.60
CA ARG A 64 -6.71 -5.45 1.84
C ARG A 64 -6.23 -6.87 1.58
N GLU A 65 -6.66 -7.47 0.47
CA GLU A 65 -6.25 -8.81 0.07
C GLU A 65 -4.76 -8.85 -0.30
N ALA A 66 -4.27 -7.86 -1.04
CA ALA A 66 -2.85 -7.71 -1.34
C ALA A 66 -2.01 -7.54 -0.07
N ALA A 67 -2.43 -6.69 0.86
CA ALA A 67 -1.74 -6.49 2.14
C ALA A 67 -1.71 -7.78 2.98
N GLN A 68 -2.83 -8.50 3.05
CA GLN A 68 -2.90 -9.78 3.78
C GLN A 68 -2.03 -10.84 3.11
N SER A 69 -2.06 -10.94 1.78
CA SER A 69 -1.23 -11.87 1.02
C SER A 69 0.25 -11.59 1.24
N TRP A 70 0.66 -10.33 1.17
CA TRP A 70 2.02 -9.90 1.47
C TRP A 70 2.43 -10.27 2.90
N GLN A 71 1.58 -9.99 3.89
CA GLN A 71 1.87 -10.32 5.28
C GLN A 71 1.98 -11.83 5.52
N ASN A 72 1.16 -12.63 4.84
CA ASN A 72 1.20 -14.09 4.92
C ASN A 72 2.46 -14.66 4.27
N ALA A 73 2.87 -14.12 3.12
CA ALA A 73 4.04 -14.56 2.38
C ALA A 73 5.34 -14.12 3.06
N TYR A 74 5.49 -12.82 3.33
CA TYR A 74 6.77 -12.23 3.75
C TYR A 74 6.79 -11.74 5.20
N GLY A 75 5.63 -11.58 5.85
CA GLY A 75 5.55 -10.92 7.15
C GLY A 75 6.21 -11.66 8.31
N LYS A 76 6.62 -12.92 8.11
CA LYS A 76 7.39 -13.72 9.07
C LYS A 76 8.86 -13.92 8.66
N MET A 77 9.25 -13.42 7.49
CA MET A 77 10.61 -13.58 6.98
C MET A 77 11.58 -12.68 7.75
N ASN A 78 12.76 -13.21 8.06
CA ASN A 78 13.88 -12.39 8.49
C ASN A 78 14.52 -11.64 7.30
N HIS A 79 15.45 -10.74 7.58
CA HIS A 79 16.08 -9.91 6.54
C HIS A 79 16.78 -10.70 5.43
N THR A 80 17.41 -11.84 5.77
CA THR A 80 18.08 -12.71 4.79
C THR A 80 17.09 -13.45 3.91
N GLU A 81 15.97 -13.91 4.48
CA GLU A 81 14.88 -14.56 3.75
C GLU A 81 14.17 -13.58 2.81
N MET A 82 13.89 -12.37 3.30
CA MET A 82 13.32 -11.29 2.49
C MET A 82 14.22 -10.93 1.30
N ALA A 83 15.53 -10.77 1.54
CA ALA A 83 16.48 -10.46 0.47
C ALA A 83 16.54 -11.55 -0.62
N LYS A 84 16.35 -12.81 -0.25
CA LYS A 84 16.25 -13.91 -1.21
C LYS A 84 14.93 -13.86 -1.97
N ALA A 85 13.80 -13.67 -1.28
CA ALA A 85 12.48 -13.60 -1.91
C ALA A 85 12.43 -12.51 -3.00
N THR A 86 12.95 -11.32 -2.74
CA THR A 86 13.02 -10.22 -3.73
C THR A 86 13.78 -10.60 -5.00
N VAL A 87 14.84 -11.41 -4.89
CA VAL A 87 15.67 -11.80 -6.05
C VAL A 87 14.98 -12.87 -6.89
N TYR A 88 14.30 -13.83 -6.25
CA TYR A 88 13.68 -14.96 -6.96
C TYR A 88 12.26 -14.68 -7.46
N GLU A 89 11.57 -13.66 -6.94
CA GLU A 89 10.27 -13.25 -7.46
C GLU A 89 10.35 -12.25 -8.61
N ALA A 90 11.49 -11.54 -8.73
CA ALA A 90 11.75 -10.61 -9.84
C ALA A 90 12.31 -11.29 -11.10
N SER A 91 12.50 -12.62 -11.06
CA SER A 91 13.00 -13.47 -12.15
C SER A 91 11.91 -14.36 -12.72
#